data_AF-A0A6L6C0K4-F1
#
_entry.id   AF-A0A6L6C0K4-F1
#
_cell.length_a   1.000
_cell.length_b   1.000
_cell.length_c   1.000
_cell.angle_alpha   90.00
_cell.angle_beta   90.00
_cell.angle_gamma   90.00
#
_symmetry.space_group_name_H-M   'P 1'
#
loop_
_entity.id
_entity.type
_entity.pdbx_description
1 polymer ?
#
loop_
_entity_poly.entity_id
_entity_poly.type
_entity_poly.pdbx_seq_one_letter_code
_entity_poly.pdbx_strand_id
1 'polypeptide(L)'
;MSITSDSADPEAPAGPRQIPVLAVAALGFIAVSVTLLLLGRLAIDHQVAIGRQEFEPGIGWFGQWVRWDGNWYYRIAHNGYSFTAGEQRAVAFWPSYPMSIRGLTLLTHDEYDAGLIITWLSGF
;
A
#
# COMPACT_ATOMS: atom_id res chain seq x y z
N MET A 1 -70.85 -8.41 -24.72
CA MET A 1 -69.80 -9.13 -25.48
C MET A 1 -68.86 -8.09 -26.07
N SER A 2 -67.69 -7.93 -25.47
CA SER A 2 -66.39 -8.02 -26.16
C SER A 2 -65.91 -6.66 -26.72
N ILE A 3 -64.73 -6.11 -26.46
CA ILE A 3 -63.55 -6.42 -25.64
C ILE A 3 -62.95 -5.04 -25.33
N THR A 4 -62.60 -4.76 -24.08
CA THR A 4 -61.72 -3.64 -23.71
C THR A 4 -60.34 -3.99 -24.26
N SER A 5 -59.87 -3.28 -25.29
CA SER A 5 -58.49 -3.41 -25.76
C SER A 5 -57.59 -2.79 -24.71
N ASP A 6 -57.01 -3.64 -23.87
CA ASP A 6 -55.88 -3.34 -23.01
C ASP A 6 -54.70 -2.95 -23.93
N SER A 7 -54.54 -1.65 -24.17
CA SER A 7 -53.38 -1.11 -24.85
C SER A 7 -52.22 -1.18 -23.85
N ALA A 8 -51.48 -2.28 -23.90
CA ALA A 8 -50.17 -2.36 -23.28
C ALA A 8 -49.29 -1.26 -23.90
N ASP A 9 -49.17 -0.13 -23.20
CA ASP A 9 -48.17 0.87 -23.50
C ASP A 9 -46.80 0.16 -23.53
N PRO A 10 -46.02 0.28 -24.62
CA PRO A 10 -44.70 -0.31 -24.66
C PRO A 10 -43.89 0.30 -23.54
N GLU A 11 -43.47 -0.54 -22.59
CA GLU A 11 -42.58 -0.21 -21.48
C GLU A 11 -41.45 0.68 -22.02
N ALA A 12 -41.47 1.95 -21.62
CA ALA A 12 -40.53 2.94 -22.16
C ALA A 12 -39.10 2.41 -21.97
N PRO A 13 -38.23 2.51 -23.00
CA PRO A 13 -36.89 1.96 -22.90
C PRO A 13 -36.21 2.56 -21.67
N ALA A 14 -35.73 1.70 -20.78
CA ALA A 14 -35.02 2.10 -19.57
C ALA A 14 -33.96 3.13 -19.97
N GLY A 15 -34.11 4.36 -19.46
CA GLY A 15 -33.23 5.48 -19.82
C GLY A 15 -31.76 5.12 -19.59
N PRO A 16 -30.82 5.77 -20.30
CA PRO A 16 -29.41 5.42 -20.25
C PRO A 16 -28.92 5.36 -18.80
N ARG A 17 -28.46 4.18 -18.39
CA ARG A 17 -28.01 3.90 -17.03
C ARG A 17 -26.82 4.82 -16.72
N GLN A 18 -27.04 5.85 -15.92
CA GLN A 18 -25.97 6.75 -15.49
C GLN A 18 -25.02 5.94 -14.60
N ILE A 19 -23.89 5.53 -15.16
CA ILE A 19 -22.89 4.82 -14.38
C ILE A 19 -22.24 5.87 -13.47
N PRO A 20 -22.27 5.70 -12.13
CA PRO A 20 -21.64 6.66 -11.24
C PRO A 20 -20.13 6.62 -11.49
N VAL A 21 -19.60 7.62 -12.20
CA VAL A 21 -18.19 7.70 -12.63
C VAL A 21 -17.25 7.52 -11.44
N LEU A 22 -17.60 8.08 -10.28
CA LEU A 22 -16.86 7.89 -9.03
C LEU A 22 -16.80 6.43 -8.58
N ALA A 23 -17.88 5.66 -8.74
CA ALA A 23 -17.88 4.25 -8.39
C ALA A 23 -17.01 3.44 -9.35
N VAL A 24 -17.05 3.75 -10.65
CA VAL A 24 -16.17 3.08 -11.64
C VAL A 24 -14.70 3.41 -11.35
N ALA A 25 -14.40 4.67 -11.06
CA ALA A 25 -13.05 5.10 -10.70
C ALA A 25 -12.58 4.43 -9.40
N ALA A 26 -13.43 4.36 -8.37
CA ALA A 26 -13.12 3.68 -7.12
C ALA A 26 -12.90 2.18 -7.31
N LEU A 27 -13.76 1.51 -8.09
CA LEU A 27 -13.60 0.09 -8.42
C LEU A 27 -12.31 -0.17 -9.21
N GLY A 28 -12.00 0.70 -10.18
CA GLY A 28 -10.76 0.64 -10.95
C GLY A 28 -9.53 0.79 -10.05
N PHE A 29 -9.55 1.78 -9.16
CA PHE A 29 -8.47 1.99 -8.17
C PHE A 29 -8.30 0.76 -7.28
N ILE A 30 -9.39 0.24 -6.69
CA ILE A 30 -9.35 -0.95 -5.84
C ILE A 30 -8.79 -2.16 -6.61
N ALA A 31 -9.24 -2.39 -7.84
CA ALA A 31 -8.76 -3.51 -8.66
C ALA A 31 -7.25 -3.42 -8.93
N VAL A 32 -6.75 -2.23 -9.26
CA VAL A 32 -5.31 -1.99 -9.47
C VAL A 32 -4.54 -2.18 -8.15
N SER A 33 -4.99 -1.58 -7.06
CA SER A 33 -4.34 -1.70 -5.74
C SER A 33 -4.25 -3.15 -5.28
N VAL A 34 -5.34 -3.92 -5.39
CA VAL A 34 -5.35 -5.35 -5.03
C VAL A 34 -4.40 -6.14 -5.93
N THR A 35 -4.40 -5.86 -7.23
CA THR A 35 -3.51 -6.53 -8.17
C THR A 35 -2.04 -6.26 -7.83
N LEU A 36 -1.68 -5.00 -7.56
CA LEU A 36 -0.32 -4.63 -7.16
C LEU A 36 0.07 -5.28 -5.82
N LEU A 37 -0.83 -5.30 -4.84
CA LEU A 37 -0.59 -5.95 -3.55
C LEU A 37 -0.32 -7.45 -3.70
N LEU A 38 -1.07 -8.14 -4.54
CA LEU A 38 -0.90 -9.57 -4.80
C LEU A 38 0.39 -9.86 -5.57
N LEU A 39 0.69 -9.07 -6.61
CA LEU A 39 1.92 -9.21 -7.39
C LEU A 39 3.16 -8.97 -6.54
N GLY A 40 3.17 -7.92 -5.70
CA GLY A 40 4.30 -7.67 -4.82
C GLY A 40 4.44 -8.73 -3.74
N ARG A 41 3.34 -9.29 -3.21
CA ARG A 41 3.39 -10.44 -2.30
C ARG A 41 4.04 -11.67 -2.97
N LEU A 42 3.61 -12.01 -4.19
CA LEU A 42 4.18 -13.11 -4.96
C LEU A 42 5.66 -12.89 -5.28
N ALA A 43 6.03 -11.66 -5.65
CA ALA A 43 7.42 -11.30 -5.93
C ALA A 43 8.32 -11.45 -4.71
N ILE A 44 7.83 -11.09 -3.51
CA ILE A 44 8.56 -11.32 -2.25
C ILE A 44 8.72 -12.80 -1.98
N ASP A 45 7.65 -13.59 -2.06
CA ASP A 45 7.73 -15.04 -1.83
C ASP A 45 8.71 -15.70 -2.79
N HIS A 46 8.69 -15.30 -4.07
CA HIS A 46 9.66 -15.78 -5.05
C HIS A 46 11.10 -15.38 -4.67
N GLN A 47 11.34 -14.14 -4.24
CA GLN A 47 12.67 -13.68 -3.82
C GLN A 47 13.19 -14.38 -2.56
N VAL A 48 12.31 -14.65 -1.60
CA VAL A 48 12.60 -15.47 -0.40
C VAL A 48 13.01 -16.87 -0.86
N ALA A 49 12.21 -17.50 -1.74
CA ALA A 49 12.44 -18.86 -2.20
C ALA A 49 13.79 -19.03 -2.93
N ILE A 50 14.23 -18.02 -3.67
CA ILE A 50 15.52 -18.03 -4.40
C ILE A 50 16.70 -17.46 -3.59
N GLY A 51 16.50 -17.14 -2.30
CA GLY A 51 17.57 -16.67 -1.41
C GLY A 51 18.14 -15.28 -1.73
N ARG A 52 17.41 -14.42 -2.45
CA ARG A 52 17.85 -13.06 -2.81
C ARG A 52 17.34 -11.99 -1.84
N GLN A 53 17.37 -12.27 -0.56
CA GLN A 53 16.93 -11.32 0.46
C GLN A 53 18.08 -10.37 0.81
N GLU A 54 18.02 -9.14 0.31
CA GLU A 54 18.97 -8.09 0.71
C GLU A 54 18.67 -7.56 2.12
N PHE A 55 17.41 -7.63 2.57
CA PHE A 55 16.95 -7.17 3.88
C PHE A 55 15.72 -7.94 4.37
N GLU A 56 15.52 -7.94 5.70
CA GLU A 56 14.33 -8.49 6.37
C GLU A 56 13.06 -7.92 5.68
N PRO A 57 12.18 -8.78 5.16
CA PRO A 57 10.90 -8.32 4.64
C PRO A 57 10.12 -7.70 5.80
N GLY A 58 9.69 -6.45 5.66
CA GLY A 58 8.81 -5.84 6.65
C GLY A 58 7.61 -6.74 6.93
N ILE A 59 7.15 -6.74 8.18
CA ILE A 59 6.20 -7.74 8.66
C ILE A 59 4.81 -7.49 8.03
N GLY A 60 4.11 -8.55 7.61
CA GLY A 60 2.72 -8.49 7.18
C GLY A 60 2.45 -8.09 5.72
N TRP A 61 1.20 -7.70 5.43
CA TRP A 61 0.70 -7.45 4.07
C TRP A 61 1.33 -6.25 3.36
N PHE A 62 1.89 -5.31 4.14
CA PHE A 62 2.53 -4.09 3.66
C PHE A 62 4.06 -4.19 3.61
N GLY A 63 4.63 -5.37 3.87
CA GLY A 63 6.09 -5.60 3.81
C GLY A 63 6.72 -5.21 2.48
N GLN A 64 5.95 -5.26 1.39
CA GLN A 64 6.34 -4.80 0.05
C GLN A 64 6.55 -3.29 -0.06
N TRP A 65 5.90 -2.47 0.77
CA TRP A 65 5.99 -1.01 0.73
C TRP A 65 7.17 -0.46 1.55
N VAL A 66 7.70 -1.24 2.48
CA VAL A 66 8.80 -0.83 3.37
C VAL A 66 10.16 -1.36 2.92
N ARG A 67 10.27 -1.85 1.69
CA ARG A 67 11.52 -2.36 1.12
C ARG A 67 12.48 -1.23 0.75
N TRP A 68 13.74 -1.61 0.53
CA TRP A 68 14.82 -0.70 0.12
C TRP A 68 15.05 0.43 1.14
N ASP A 69 14.66 1.66 0.81
CA ASP A 69 14.80 2.83 1.68
C ASP A 69 14.03 2.69 2.99
N GLY A 70 12.89 1.99 2.99
CA GLY A 70 12.17 1.67 4.23
C GLY A 70 13.04 0.89 5.21
N ASN A 71 13.90 0.00 4.73
CA ASN A 71 14.81 -0.75 5.58
C ASN A 71 15.98 0.10 6.09
N TRP A 72 16.41 1.12 5.34
CA TRP A 72 17.36 2.11 5.85
C TRP A 72 16.76 2.89 7.01
N TYR A 73 15.51 3.34 6.87
CA TYR A 73 14.81 4.04 7.95
C TYR A 73 14.62 3.16 9.19
N TYR A 74 14.21 1.90 9.01
CA TYR A 74 14.17 0.89 10.08
C TYR A 74 15.52 0.79 10.79
N ARG A 75 16.61 0.55 10.05
CA ARG A 75 17.95 0.38 10.65
C ARG A 75 18.40 1.60 11.42
N ILE A 76 18.14 2.82 10.92
CA ILE A 76 18.50 4.06 11.61
C ILE A 76 17.63 4.25 12.86
N ALA A 77 16.33 3.99 12.78
CA ALA A 77 15.42 4.08 13.92
C ALA A 77 15.76 3.04 15.01
N HIS A 78 16.20 1.84 14.62
CA HIS A 78 16.58 0.77 15.54
C HIS A 78 17.99 0.99 16.11
N ASN A 79 19.01 1.07 15.26
CA ASN A 79 20.43 1.06 15.65
C ASN A 79 21.07 2.45 15.72
N GLY A 80 20.42 3.49 15.19
CA GLY A 80 21.05 4.80 14.96
C GLY A 80 21.92 4.82 13.69
N TYR A 81 22.61 5.94 13.48
CA TYR A 81 23.54 6.10 12.37
C TYR A 81 24.86 5.35 12.67
N SER A 82 25.35 4.61 11.69
CA SER A 82 26.65 3.94 11.75
C SER A 82 27.51 4.24 10.51
N PHE A 83 28.83 4.13 10.66
CA PHE A 83 29.80 4.39 9.60
C PHE A 83 30.82 3.25 9.53
N THR A 84 30.83 2.54 8.40
CA THR A 84 31.85 1.54 8.05
C THR A 84 32.48 1.95 6.72
N ALA A 85 33.81 1.99 6.63
CA ALA A 85 34.49 2.35 5.38
C ALA A 85 34.28 1.26 4.31
N GLY A 86 33.87 1.66 3.09
CA GLY A 86 33.67 0.74 1.97
C GLY A 86 32.24 0.19 1.79
N GLU A 87 31.31 0.52 2.69
CA GLU A 87 29.92 0.07 2.63
C GLU A 87 28.96 1.19 2.21
N GLN A 88 27.76 0.81 1.72
CA GLN A 88 26.65 1.77 1.52
C GLN A 88 26.30 2.46 2.84
N ARG A 89 25.89 3.73 2.78
CA ARG A 89 25.79 4.59 3.97
C ARG A 89 24.41 5.17 4.18
N ALA A 90 24.02 5.21 5.45
CA ALA A 90 22.81 5.85 5.94
C ALA A 90 22.88 7.40 5.95
N VAL A 91 24.06 8.01 5.69
CA VAL A 91 24.27 9.46 5.84
C VAL A 91 23.41 10.31 4.89
N ALA A 92 22.89 9.73 3.81
CA ALA A 92 22.00 10.41 2.88
C ALA A 92 20.58 10.61 3.42
N PHE A 93 20.18 9.88 4.48
CA PHE A 93 18.84 9.94 5.03
C PHE A 93 18.71 11.05 6.06
N TRP A 94 17.69 11.90 5.91
CA TRP A 94 17.45 13.03 6.81
C TRP A 94 16.97 12.55 8.20
N PRO A 95 17.56 13.01 9.33
CA PRO A 95 17.32 12.40 10.65
C PRO A 95 15.90 12.51 11.19
N SER A 96 15.13 13.52 10.77
CA SER A 96 13.80 13.77 11.37
C SER A 96 12.84 12.58 11.19
N TYR A 97 12.88 11.89 10.04
CA TYR A 97 11.97 10.78 9.79
C TYR A 97 12.30 9.53 10.63
N PRO A 98 13.56 9.02 10.68
CA PRO A 98 13.95 7.99 11.64
C PRO A 98 13.66 8.34 13.10
N MET A 99 13.83 9.61 13.50
CA MET A 99 13.52 10.05 14.86
C MET A 99 12.03 9.98 15.16
N SER A 100 11.18 10.37 14.22
CA SER A 100 9.72 10.22 14.34
C SER A 100 9.32 8.75 14.44
N ILE A 101 9.91 7.88 13.61
CA ILE A 101 9.70 6.43 13.70
C ILE A 101 10.05 5.94 15.10
N ARG A 102 11.27 6.19 15.56
CA ARG A 102 11.73 5.78 16.90
C ARG A 102 10.80 6.28 18.02
N GLY A 103 10.28 7.51 17.91
CA GLY A 103 9.31 8.06 18.86
C GLY A 103 7.98 7.31 18.85
N LEU A 104 7.42 7.03 17.66
CA LEU A 104 6.14 6.35 17.52
C LEU A 104 6.22 4.83 17.81
N THR A 105 7.40 4.23 17.64
CA THR A 105 7.66 2.82 18.03
C THR A 105 7.37 2.56 19.51
N LEU A 106 7.46 3.59 20.37
CA LEU A 106 7.05 3.47 21.77
C LEU A 106 5.57 3.10 21.96
N LEU A 107 4.73 3.37 20.95
CA LEU A 107 3.30 3.04 20.94
C LEU A 107 3.02 1.78 20.11
N THR A 108 3.61 1.68 18.91
CA THR A 108 3.33 0.57 17.98
C THR A 108 4.06 -0.71 18.33
N HIS A 109 5.17 -0.63 19.07
CA HIS A 109 6.11 -1.73 19.34
C HIS A 109 6.74 -2.35 18.09
N ASP A 110 6.62 -1.68 16.95
CA ASP A 110 7.16 -2.10 15.65
C ASP A 110 7.53 -0.84 14.83
N GLU A 111 8.78 -0.76 14.38
CA GLU A 111 9.31 0.35 13.59
C GLU A 111 8.73 0.43 12.17
N TYR A 112 8.35 -0.70 11.55
CA TYR A 112 7.71 -0.69 10.24
C TYR A 112 6.29 -0.13 10.32
N ASP A 113 5.52 -0.53 11.32
CA ASP A 113 4.18 0.01 11.57
C ASP A 113 4.25 1.51 11.88
N ALA A 114 5.20 1.92 12.73
CA ALA A 114 5.44 3.34 13.00
C ALA A 114 5.77 4.12 11.72
N GLY A 115 6.63 3.58 10.85
CA GLY A 115 6.96 4.17 9.55
C GLY A 115 5.73 4.35 8.66
N LEU A 116 4.94 3.28 8.47
CA LEU A 116 3.74 3.32 7.63
C LEU A 116 2.72 4.35 8.13
N ILE A 117 2.50 4.41 9.45
CA ILE A 117 1.57 5.37 10.05
C ILE A 117 2.04 6.81 9.79
N ILE A 118 3.34 7.10 9.97
CA ILE A 118 3.88 8.45 9.74
C ILE A 118 3.74 8.83 8.25
N THR A 119 4.03 7.92 7.33
CA THR A 119 3.84 8.15 5.89
C THR A 119 2.39 8.48 5.56
N TRP A 120 1.43 7.69 6.05
CA TRP A 120 0.00 7.93 5.79
C TRP A 120 -0.48 9.26 6.37
N LEU A 121 -0.04 9.62 7.58
CA LEU A 121 -0.35 10.91 8.20
C LEU A 121 0.26 12.10 7.45
N SER A 122 1.32 11.87 6.68
CA SER A 122 2.01 12.90 5.90
C SER A 122 1.37 13.18 4.53
N GLY A 123 0.30 12.47 4.17
CA GLY A 123 -0.49 12.73 2.95
C GLY A 123 -0.18 11.81 1.77
N PHE A 124 0.43 10.65 2.02
CA PHE A 124 1.16 9.77 1.09
C PHE A 124 2.60 10.23 0.82
#